data_AF-A0A5Q0M478-F1
#
_entry.id   AF-A0A5Q0M478-F1
#
_cell.length_a   1.000
_cell.length_b   1.000
_cell.length_c   1.000
_cell.angle_alpha   90.00
_cell.angle_beta   90.00
_cell.angle_gamma   90.00
#
_symmetry.space_group_name_H-M   'P 1'
#
loop_
_entity.id
_entity.type
_entity.pdbx_description
1 polymer ?
#
loop_
_entity_poly.entity_id
_entity_poly.type
_entity_poly.pdbx_seq_one_letter_code
_entity_poly.pdbx_strand_id
1 'polypeptide(L)' 'MWPFKKVAAVSPIAVAPTPEMVAEAKANPGGWVYQIAGSFGPTDHIPPEFIKGAFKVDERGNITGEFQANPKYRGEP' A
#
# COMPACT_ATOMS: atom_id res chain seq x y z
N MET A 1 -33.19 16.81 -3.27
CA MET A 1 -32.37 16.66 -2.06
C MET A 1 -31.84 15.23 -2.03
N TRP A 2 -30.58 15.03 -2.41
CA TRP A 2 -29.95 13.70 -2.52
C TRP A 2 -28.59 13.78 -1.80
N PRO A 3 -28.23 12.88 -0.87
CA PRO A 3 -27.02 13.05 -0.07
C PRO A 3 -25.81 12.47 -0.82
N PHE A 4 -24.76 13.27 -0.96
CA PHE A 4 -23.48 12.85 -1.51
C PHE A 4 -22.88 11.73 -0.64
N LYS A 5 -22.75 10.53 -1.19
CA LYS A 5 -21.85 9.51 -0.65
C LYS A 5 -20.43 10.02 -0.90
N LYS A 6 -19.64 10.18 0.16
CA LYS A 6 -18.22 10.56 0.09
C LYS A 6 -17.51 9.56 -0.82
N VAL A 7 -17.27 9.96 -2.07
CA VAL A 7 -16.32 9.26 -2.92
C VAL A 7 -14.95 9.58 -2.35
N ALA A 8 -14.37 8.63 -1.63
CA ALA A 8 -12.94 8.70 -1.32
C ALA A 8 -12.25 8.89 -2.68
N ALA A 9 -11.52 10.00 -2.82
CA ALA A 9 -10.81 10.31 -4.05
C ALA A 9 -9.80 9.19 -4.30
N VAL A 10 -10.18 8.22 -5.13
CA VAL A 10 -9.28 7.21 -5.65
C VAL A 10 -8.36 7.93 -6.62
N SER A 11 -7.18 8.33 -6.14
CA SER A 11 -6.14 8.90 -6.96
C SER A 11 -5.76 7.88 -8.05
N PRO A 12 -5.85 8.22 -9.35
CA PRO A 12 -5.66 7.27 -10.45
C PRO A 12 -4.22 6.76 -10.63
N ILE A 13 -3.32 7.04 -9.67
CA ILE A 13 -1.93 6.54 -9.63
C ILE A 13 -1.77 5.47 -8.53
N ALA A 14 -2.69 5.36 -7.57
CA ALA A 14 -2.66 4.33 -6.55
C ALA A 14 -3.27 3.04 -7.12
N VAL A 15 -2.40 2.11 -7.55
CA VAL A 15 -2.80 0.74 -7.84
C VAL A 15 -3.59 0.23 -6.64
N ALA A 16 -4.83 -0.21 -6.87
CA ALA A 16 -5.69 -0.70 -5.80
C ALA A 16 -4.95 -1.78 -4.97
N PRO A 17 -5.08 -1.81 -3.63
CA PRO A 17 -4.42 -2.82 -2.81
C PRO A 17 -4.82 -4.22 -3.25
N THR A 18 -3.85 -5.13 -3.34
CA THR A 18 -4.13 -6.54 -3.65
C THR A 18 -4.79 -7.22 -2.44
N PRO A 19 -5.48 -8.35 -2.63
CA PRO A 19 -6.05 -9.11 -1.50
C PRO A 19 -5.02 -9.51 -0.44
N GLU A 20 -3.79 -9.81 -0.87
CA GLU A 20 -2.67 -10.14 0.03
C GLU A 20 -2.27 -8.94 0.89
N MET A 21 -2.22 -7.74 0.30
CA MET A 21 -1.97 -6.50 1.06
C MET A 21 -3.07 -6.21 2.07
N VAL A 22 -4.32 -6.55 1.75
CA VAL A 22 -5.44 -6.42 2.69
C VAL A 22 -5.32 -7.44 3.83
N ALA A 23 -4.91 -8.67 3.54
CA ALA A 23 -4.66 -9.69 4.56
C ALA A 23 -3.52 -9.27 5.50
N GLU A 24 -2.43 -8.74 4.95
CA GLU A 24 -1.29 -8.22 5.72
C GLU A 24 -1.71 -7.04 6.62
N ALA A 25 -2.53 -6.11 6.10
CA ALA A 25 -3.08 -5.01 6.89
C ALA A 25 -3.94 -5.52 8.06
N LYS A 26 -4.71 -6.59 7.84
CA LYS A 26 -5.53 -7.20 8.90
C LYS A 26 -4.69 -7.85 9.99
N ALA A 27 -3.55 -8.43 9.62
CA ALA A 27 -2.61 -8.99 10.58
C ALA A 27 -1.84 -7.91 11.37
N ASN A 28 -1.68 -6.70 10.79
CA ASN A 28 -0.87 -5.62 11.34
C ASN A 28 -1.64 -4.28 11.45
N PRO A 29 -2.64 -4.17 12.35
CA PRO A 29 -3.39 -2.94 12.56
C PRO A 29 -2.50 -1.79 13.08
N GLY A 30 -2.78 -0.56 12.63
CA GLY A 30 -2.05 0.66 13.02
C GLY A 30 -0.66 0.81 12.37
N GLY A 31 -0.27 -0.12 11.51
CA GLY A 31 1.03 -0.15 10.84
C GLY A 31 1.01 0.38 9.40
N TRP A 32 1.89 -0.19 8.60
CA TRP A 32 2.06 0.12 7.17
C TRP A 32 2.23 -1.18 6.39
N VAL A 33 1.63 -1.26 5.19
CA VAL A 33 1.84 -2.37 4.24
C VAL A 33 2.68 -1.86 3.08
N TYR A 34 3.86 -2.46 2.89
CA TYR A 34 4.77 -2.09 1.81
C TYR A 34 4.30 -2.67 0.47
N GLN A 35 4.38 -1.86 -0.58
CA GLN A 35 4.19 -2.31 -1.95
C GLN A 35 5.55 -2.44 -2.63
N ILE A 36 5.91 -3.67 -2.97
CA ILE A 36 7.19 -4.01 -3.59
C ILE A 36 6.95 -4.35 -5.06
N ALA A 37 7.83 -3.88 -5.94
CA ALA A 37 7.89 -4.26 -7.34
C ALA A 37 8.93 -5.38 -7.48
N GLY A 38 8.54 -6.56 -7.96
CA GLY A 38 9.44 -7.71 -8.13
C GLY A 38 9.04 -8.92 -7.28
N SER A 39 9.71 -10.04 -7.51
CA SER A 39 9.51 -11.28 -6.76
C SER A 39 10.62 -11.44 -5.72
N PHE A 40 10.26 -11.26 -4.45
CA PHE A 40 11.15 -11.46 -3.31
C PHE A 40 10.53 -12.49 -2.36
N GLY A 41 11.36 -13.36 -1.81
CA GLY A 41 10.99 -14.27 -0.74
C GLY A 41 10.80 -13.55 0.61
N PRO A 42 10.16 -14.22 1.58
CA PRO A 42 9.84 -13.64 2.90
C PRO A 42 11.07 -13.27 3.73
N THR A 43 12.23 -13.84 3.43
CA THR A 43 13.51 -13.60 4.11
C THR A 43 14.51 -12.83 3.24
N ASP A 44 14.12 -12.48 2.02
CA ASP A 44 15.03 -11.82 1.09
C ASP A 44 15.25 -10.38 1.49
N HIS A 45 16.47 -9.90 1.31
CA HIS A 45 16.76 -8.49 1.46
C HIS A 45 16.19 -7.74 0.25
N ILE A 46 15.21 -6.88 0.50
CA ILE A 46 14.56 -6.09 -0.54
C ILE A 46 15.29 -4.76 -0.70
N PRO A 47 15.94 -4.50 -1.84
CA PRO A 47 16.61 -3.23 -2.05
C PRO A 47 15.58 -2.08 -2.11
N PRO A 48 15.93 -0.88 -1.60
CA PRO A 48 14.98 0.23 -1.52
C PRO A 48 14.51 0.73 -2.89
N GLU A 49 15.23 0.45 -3.96
CA GLU A 49 14.85 0.81 -5.33
C GLU A 49 13.64 0.01 -5.88
N PHE A 50 13.34 -1.14 -5.28
CA PHE A 50 12.20 -2.01 -5.63
C PHE A 50 10.97 -1.75 -4.76
N ILE A 51 11.08 -0.96 -3.69
CA ILE A 51 9.94 -0.61 -2.84
C ILE A 51 9.23 0.60 -3.45
N LYS A 52 8.00 0.43 -3.96
CA LYS A 52 7.19 1.54 -4.52
C LYS A 52 6.81 2.55 -3.46
N GLY A 53 6.52 2.06 -2.26
CA GLY A 53 6.04 2.85 -1.14
C GLY A 53 5.30 1.99 -0.12
N ALA A 54 4.54 2.64 0.74
CA ALA A 54 3.75 1.95 1.75
C ALA A 54 2.35 2.56 1.89
N PHE A 55 1.37 1.71 2.15
CA PHE A 55 0.01 2.10 2.48
C PHE A 55 -0.17 2.14 4.00
N LYS A 56 -0.79 3.21 4.51
CA LYS A 56 -1.09 3.34 5.93
C LYS A 56 -2.28 2.48 6.31
N VAL A 57 -2.16 1.77 7.43
CA VAL A 57 -3.18 0.90 7.99
C VAL A 57 -3.80 1.56 9.23
N ASP A 58 -5.13 1.54 9.32
CA ASP A 58 -5.84 2.01 10.50
C ASP A 58 -5.78 1.00 11.66
N GLU A 59 -6.25 1.39 12.84
CA GLU A 59 -6.29 0.53 14.03
C GLU A 59 -7.19 -0.72 13.88
N ARG A 60 -8.01 -0.78 12.82
CA ARG A 60 -8.89 -1.91 12.51
C ARG A 60 -8.31 -2.81 11.40
N GLY A 61 -7.07 -2.56 10.99
CA GLY A 61 -6.39 -3.32 9.94
C GLY A 61 -6.93 -3.03 8.54
N ASN A 62 -7.47 -1.84 8.27
CA ASN A 62 -7.89 -1.43 6.94
C ASN A 62 -6.86 -0.49 6.32
N ILE A 63 -6.60 -0.67 5.03
CA ILE A 63 -5.80 0.28 4.25
C ILE A 63 -6.59 1.57 4.08
N THR A 64 -6.04 2.67 4.58
CA THR A 64 -6.70 3.98 4.62
C THR A 64 -6.74 4.69 3.26
N GLY A 65 -5.94 4.23 2.29
CA GLY A 65 -5.71 4.90 1.01
C GLY A 65 -4.60 5.95 1.04
N GLU A 66 -4.07 6.29 2.22
CA GLU A 66 -2.86 7.10 2.34
C GLU A 66 -1.66 6.27 1.88
N PHE A 67 -1.02 6.70 0.79
CA PHE A 67 0.14 6.04 0.20
C PHE A 67 1.36 6.95 0.29
N GLN A 68 2.40 6.48 0.97
CA GLN A 68 3.69 7.14 1.03
C GLN A 68 4.61 6.53 -0.03
N ALA A 69 4.74 7.21 -1.16
CA ALA A 69 5.65 6.82 -2.22
C ALA A 69 7.11 6.89 -1.74
N ASN A 70 7.91 5.91 -2.12
CA ASN A 70 9.33 5.90 -1.82
C ASN A 70 10.10 6.71 -2.90
N PRO A 71 10.77 7.82 -2.55
CA PRO A 71 11.51 8.64 -3.52
C PRO A 71 12.72 7.92 -4.12
N LYS A 72 13.17 6.81 -3.51
CA LYS A 72 14.24 5.96 -4.02
C LYS A 72 13.75 4.88 -4.98
N TYR A 73 12.43 4.72 -5.17
CA TYR A 73 11.90 3.78 -6.14
C TYR A 73 12.45 4.12 -7.53
N ARG A 74 13.06 3.12 -8.18
CA ARG A 74 13.53 3.21 -9.57
C ARG A 74 12.85 2.19 -10.47
N GLY A 75 12.15 1.21 -9.88
CA GLY A 75 11.57 0.10 -10.62
C GLY A 75 12.61 -0.94 -10.99
N GLU A 76 12.19 -1.94 -11.75
CA GLU A 76 13.13 -2.85 -12.42
C GLU A 76 13.87 -2.05 -13.52
N PRO A 77 15.18 -2.28 -13.76
CA PRO A 77 15.89 -1.69 -14.89
C PRO A 77 15.33 -2.12 -16.24
#